data_AF-A0A316WLZ9-F1
#
_entry.id   AF-A0A316WLZ9-F1
#
_cell.length_a   1.000
_cell.length_b   1.000
_cell.length_c   1.000
_cell.angle_alpha   90.00
_cell.angle_beta   90.00
_cell.angle_gamma   90.00
#
_symmetry.space_group_name_H-M   'P 1'
#
loop_
_entity.id
_entity.type
_entity.pdbx_description
1 polymer ?
#
loop_
_entity_poly.entity_id
_entity_poly.type
_entity_poly.pdbx_seq_one_letter_code
_entity_poly.pdbx_strand_id
1 'polypeptide(L)' 'MSNTTNTNYGISFPALLGIVFIVLKLTHVIDWSWWWVTAPFWGSFALAVLIFIIYGIALLFGLFLIHIKRKR' A
#
# COMPACT_ATOMS: atom_id res chain seq x y z
N MET A 1 -45.10 12.69 -7.53
CA MET A 1 -43.76 13.20 -7.87
C MET A 1 -42.81 12.01 -7.88
N SER A 2 -42.37 11.55 -9.06
CA SER A 2 -41.40 10.45 -9.16
C SER A 2 -39.99 11.00 -8.90
N ASN A 3 -39.38 10.64 -7.77
CA ASN A 3 -37.97 10.95 -7.53
C ASN A 3 -37.12 10.01 -8.40
N THR A 4 -36.67 10.50 -9.55
CA THR A 4 -35.66 9.80 -10.35
C THR A 4 -34.33 9.89 -9.62
N THR A 5 -33.99 8.85 -8.86
CA THR A 5 -32.66 8.70 -8.30
C THR A 5 -31.71 8.32 -9.41
N ASN A 6 -31.12 9.33 -10.06
CA ASN A 6 -29.99 9.17 -10.96
C ASN A 6 -28.79 8.68 -10.14
N THR A 7 -28.64 7.36 -10.04
CA THR A 7 -27.46 6.72 -9.46
C THR A 7 -26.31 6.87 -10.45
N ASN A 8 -25.50 7.91 -10.23
CA ASN A 8 -24.25 8.09 -10.96
C ASN A 8 -23.25 7.04 -10.48
N TYR A 9 -23.05 5.99 -11.28
CA TYR A 9 -22.00 4.98 -11.06
C TYR A 9 -20.64 5.57 -11.48
N GLY A 10 -20.06 6.39 -10.61
CA GLY A 10 -18.69 6.88 -10.78
C GLY A 10 -17.69 5.79 -10.38
N ILE A 11 -16.93 5.25 -11.33
CA ILE A 11 -15.80 4.39 -11.01
C ILE A 11 -14.71 5.24 -10.35
N SER A 12 -14.22 4.79 -9.20
CA SER A 12 -13.12 5.44 -8.51
C SER A 12 -11.82 5.26 -9.30
N PHE A 13 -11.03 6.34 -9.43
CA PHE A 13 -9.71 6.33 -10.07
C PHE A 13 -8.80 5.15 -9.68
N PRO A 14 -8.66 4.76 -8.39
CA PRO A 14 -7.85 3.60 -8.00
C PRO A 14 -8.38 2.26 -8.53
N ALA A 15 -9.70 2.12 -8.74
CA ALA A 15 -10.27 0.90 -9.32
C ALA A 15 -9.94 0.78 -10.80
N LEU A 16 -10.02 1.88 -11.56
CA LEU A 16 -9.59 1.94 -12.96
C LEU A 16 -8.10 1.62 -13.10
N LEU A 17 -7.26 2.22 -12.24
CA LEU A 17 -5.81 1.97 -12.25
C LEU A 17 -5.49 0.49 -11.95
N GLY A 18 -6.18 -0.11 -10.97
CA GLY A 18 -6.04 -1.53 -10.65
C GLY A 18 -6.38 -2.43 -11.85
N ILE A 19 -7.51 -2.17 -12.51
CA ILE A 19 -7.92 -2.93 -13.71
C ILE A 19 -6.90 -2.77 -14.85
N VAL A 20 -6.43 -1.54 -15.11
CA VAL A 20 -5.42 -1.28 -16.15
C VAL A 20 -4.13 -2.06 -15.91
N PHE A 21 -3.59 -2.06 -14.69
CA PHE A 21 -2.38 -2.82 -14.37
C PHE A 21 -2.56 -4.34 -14.55
N ILE A 22 -3.74 -4.87 -14.21
CA ILE A 22 -4.08 -6.29 -14.41
C ILE A 22 -4.13 -6.63 -15.91
N VAL A 23 -4.78 -5.79 -16.72
CA VAL A 23 -4.90 -5.98 -18.17
C VAL A 23 -3.52 -5.93 -18.85
N LEU A 24 -2.68 -4.94 -18.52
CA LEU A 24 -1.33 -4.83 -19.09
C LEU A 24 -0.43 -6.02 -18.77
N LYS A 25 -0.62 -6.65 -17.60
CA LYS A 25 0.11 -7.86 -17.24
C LYS A 25 -0.38 -9.08 -18.01
N LEU A 26 -1.69 -9.20 -18.25
CA LEU A 26 -2.27 -10.28 -19.03
C LEU A 26 -1.93 -10.17 -20.52
N THR A 27 -1.78 -8.96 -21.06
CA THR A 27 -1.31 -8.72 -22.43
C THR A 27 0.21 -8.87 -22.58
N HIS A 28 0.92 -9.30 -21.53
CA HIS A 28 2.35 -9.56 -21.53
C HIS A 28 3.22 -8.35 -21.95
N VAL A 29 2.70 -7.13 -21.76
CA VAL A 29 3.42 -5.88 -22.05
C VAL A 29 4.48 -5.60 -20.98
N ILE A 30 4.31 -6.18 -19.78
CA ILE A 30 5.19 -5.95 -18.63
C ILE A 30 5.47 -7.28 -17.92
N ASP A 31 6.74 -7.71 -17.88
CA ASP A 31 7.20 -8.91 -17.15
C ASP A 31 7.30 -8.72 -15.63
N TRP A 32 6.84 -7.57 -15.11
CA TRP A 32 7.09 -7.20 -13.73
C TRP A 32 6.33 -8.09 -12.73
N SER A 33 6.82 -8.16 -11.50
CA SER A 33 6.25 -9.01 -10.45
C SER A 33 4.81 -8.61 -10.11
N TRP A 34 3.99 -9.60 -9.71
CA TRP A 34 2.57 -9.40 -9.34
C TRP A 34 2.39 -8.38 -8.20
N TRP A 35 3.42 -8.23 -7.37
CA TRP A 35 3.50 -7.22 -6.31
C TRP A 35 3.31 -5.77 -6.79
N TRP A 36 3.78 -5.44 -8.00
CA TRP A 36 3.61 -4.08 -8.55
C TRP A 36 2.22 -3.88 -9.17
N VAL A 37 1.60 -4.94 -9.66
CA VAL A 37 0.21 -4.89 -10.16
C VAL A 37 -0.78 -4.66 -9.03
N THR A 38 -0.50 -5.16 -7.83
CA THR A 38 -1.34 -4.95 -6.63
C THR A 38 -0.93 -3.74 -5.80
N ALA A 39 0.10 -2.99 -6.21
CA ALA A 39 0.55 -1.75 -5.56
C ALA A 39 -0.58 -0.74 -5.28
N PRO A 40 -1.52 -0.44 -6.20
CA PRO A 40 -2.63 0.48 -5.91
C PRO A 40 -3.58 -0.05 -4.83
N PHE A 41 -3.62 -1.35 -4.59
CA PHE A 41 -4.47 -1.98 -3.58
C PHE A 41 -3.81 -2.04 -2.20
N TRP A 42 -2.48 -2.22 -2.16
CA TRP A 42 -1.71 -2.38 -0.92
C TRP A 42 -0.90 -1.13 -0.54
N GLY A 43 -0.99 -0.04 -1.30
CA GLY A 43 -0.21 1.18 -1.05
C GLY A 43 -0.31 1.69 0.40
N SER A 44 -1.52 1.74 0.95
CA SER A 44 -1.74 2.11 2.36
C SER A 44 -1.14 1.09 3.35
N PHE A 45 -1.22 -0.21 3.04
CA PHE A 45 -0.66 -1.27 3.88
C PHE A 45 0.88 -1.24 3.86
N ALA A 46 1.49 -1.08 2.68
CA ALA A 46 2.93 -0.94 2.52
C ALA A 46 3.47 0.26 3.31
N LEU A 47 2.77 1.39 3.26
CA LEU A 47 3.13 2.57 4.04
C LEU A 47 3.06 2.31 5.55
N ALA A 48 2.00 1.65 6.02
CA ALA A 48 1.84 1.28 7.43
C ALA A 48 2.95 0.33 7.91
N VAL A 49 3.30 -0.68 7.11
CA VAL A 49 4.40 -1.63 7.41
C VAL A 49 5.74 -0.90 7.47
N LEU A 50 6.02 0.00 6.52
CA LEU A 50 7.26 0.78 6.51
C LEU A 50 7.41 1.60 7.79
N ILE A 51 6.33 2.29 8.19
CA ILE A 51 6.30 3.08 9.42
C ILE A 51 6.56 2.18 10.63
N PHE A 52 5.88 1.03 10.71
CA PHE A 52 6.04 0.08 11.81
C PHE A 52 7.48 -0.46 11.93
N ILE A 53 8.13 -0.75 10.80
CA ILE A 53 9.53 -1.18 10.75
C ILE A 53 10.45 -0.09 11.28
N ILE A 54 10.27 1.16 10.85
CA ILE A 54 11.07 2.30 11.32
C ILE A 54 10.95 2.48 12.84
N TYR A 55 9.72 2.46 13.37
CA TYR A 55 9.50 2.56 14.81
C TYR A 55 10.10 1.36 15.56
N GLY A 56 9.94 0.14 15.05
CA GLY A 56 10.50 -1.06 15.65
C GLY A 56 12.02 -1.00 15.73
N ILE A 57 12.69 -0.57 14.67
CA ILE A 57 14.15 -0.38 14.63
C ILE A 57 14.58 0.72 15.59
N ALA A 58 13.89 1.87 15.59
CA ALA A 58 14.21 2.98 16.48
C ALA A 58 14.09 2.59 17.95
N LEU A 59 13.04 1.84 18.33
CA LEU A 59 12.86 1.33 19.68
C LEU A 59 13.92 0.30 20.06
N LEU A 60 14.24 -0.65 19.17
CA LEU A 60 15.30 -1.63 19.40
C LEU A 60 16.66 -0.95 19.59
N PHE A 61 16.98 0.02 18.75
CA PHE A 61 18.22 0.77 18.84
C PHE A 61 18.27 1.62 20.11
N GLY A 62 17.16 2.29 20.46
CA GLY A 62 17.04 3.02 21.72
C GLY A 62 17.24 2.13 22.95
N LEU A 63 16.58 0.97 22.99
CA LEU A 63 16.76 -0.01 24.07
C LEU A 63 18.19 -0.57 24.11
N PHE A 64 18.81 -0.80 22.96
CA PHE A 64 20.20 -1.22 22.87
C PHE A 64 21.17 -0.15 23.40
N LEU A 65 20.97 1.12 23.06
CA LEU A 65 21.75 2.23 23.58
C LEU A 65 21.56 2.41 25.09
N ILE A 66 20.31 2.31 25.58
CA ILE A 66 19.99 2.30 27.02
C ILE A 66 20.69 1.13 27.71
N HIS A 67 20.67 -0.05 27.11
CA HIS A 67 21.32 -1.24 27.64
C HIS A 67 22.84 -1.05 27.77
N ILE A 68 23.50 -0.47 26.76
CA ILE A 68 24.94 -0.16 26.82
C ILE A 68 25.23 0.89 27.90
N LYS A 69 24.42 1.96 27.97
CA LYS A 69 24.62 3.03 28.95
C LYS A 69 24.35 2.57 30.38
N ARG A 70 23.53 1.54 30.57
CA ARG A 70 23.25 0.90 31.86
C ARG A 70 24.38 -0.03 32.33
N LYS A 71 25.22 -0.51 31.41
CA LYS A 71 26.31 -1.45 31.73
C LYS A 71 27.67 -0.77 31.99
N ARG A 72 27.77 0.54 31.73
CA ARG A 72 28.90 1.39 32.15
C ARG A 72 28.53 2.14 33.41
#